data_AF-A0A970C9L3-F1
#
_entry.id   AF-A0A970C9L3-F1
#
_cell.length_a   1.000
_cell.length_b   1.000
_cell.length_c   1.000
_cell.angle_alpha   90.00
_cell.angle_beta   90.00
_cell.angle_gamma   90.00
#
_symmetry.space_group_name_H-M   'P 1'
#
loop_
_entity.id
_entity.type
_entity.pdbx_description
1 polymer ?
#
loop_
_entity_poly.entity_id
_entity_poly.type
_entity_poly.pdbx_seq_one_letter_code
_entity_poly.pdbx_strand_id
1 'polypeptide(L)'
;MRKIDFQYQPTPALEIMDRNGDYRTFELQVSDADLFDRALELAAKYRTLSRATPPRTVLKALKECTAVVDGILGEGAMVKLSCGKPLCIADALNLMAVITREGAAGYAERLGAYDE
;
A
#
# COMPACT_ATOMS: atom_id res chain seq x y z
N MET A 1 -23.81 12.73 32.54
CA MET A 1 -22.78 12.50 31.50
C MET A 1 -23.06 11.12 30.89
N ARG A 2 -23.39 11.04 29.59
CA ARG A 2 -23.62 9.75 28.92
C ARG A 2 -22.25 9.13 28.58
N LYS A 3 -22.05 7.86 28.91
CA LYS A 3 -20.90 7.08 28.46
C LYS A 3 -21.19 6.55 27.06
N ILE A 4 -20.23 6.69 26.16
CA ILE A 4 -20.24 6.06 24.84
C ILE A 4 -19.18 4.97 24.93
N ASP A 5 -19.60 3.71 24.85
CA ASP A 5 -18.69 2.59 24.67
C ASP A 5 -18.45 2.41 23.17
N PHE A 6 -17.24 2.77 22.72
CA PHE A 6 -16.82 2.56 21.35
C PHE A 6 -15.96 1.30 21.29
N GLN A 7 -16.50 0.24 20.67
CA GLN A 7 -15.75 -0.99 20.42
C GLN A 7 -14.95 -0.83 19.13
N TYR A 8 -13.65 -0.55 19.27
CA TYR A 8 -12.73 -0.46 18.13
C TYR A 8 -12.48 -1.87 17.56
N GLN A 9 -12.77 -2.08 16.27
CA GLN A 9 -12.35 -3.28 15.57
C GLN A 9 -10.86 -3.19 15.21
N PRO A 10 -10.09 -4.29 15.28
CA PRO A 10 -8.67 -4.29 14.98
C PRO A 10 -8.42 -3.73 13.57
N THR A 11 -7.33 -2.97 13.47
CA THR A 11 -6.89 -2.37 12.22
C THR A 11 -6.66 -3.46 11.18
N PRO A 12 -7.16 -3.31 9.93
CA PRO A 12 -6.99 -4.33 8.90
C PRO A 12 -5.51 -4.63 8.67
N ALA A 13 -5.18 -5.91 8.57
CA ALA A 13 -3.83 -6.40 8.31
C ALA A 13 -3.76 -7.04 6.92
N LEU A 14 -2.62 -6.86 6.25
CA LEU A 14 -2.33 -7.43 4.94
C LEU A 14 -1.16 -8.40 5.05
N GLU A 15 -1.31 -9.58 4.45
CA GLU A 15 -0.22 -10.52 4.28
C GLU A 15 0.39 -10.36 2.88
N ILE A 16 1.66 -9.97 2.84
CA ILE A 16 2.38 -9.67 1.61
C ILE A 16 3.61 -10.57 1.53
N MET A 17 3.75 -11.28 0.43
CA MET A 17 4.95 -12.07 0.15
C MET A 17 6.13 -11.16 -0.17
N ASP A 18 7.23 -11.35 0.56
CA ASP A 18 8.48 -10.63 0.35
C ASP A 18 9.28 -11.19 -0.83
N ARG A 19 10.42 -10.56 -1.13
CA ARG A 19 11.27 -10.94 -2.27
C ARG A 19 12.07 -12.23 -2.07
N ASN A 20 11.96 -12.89 -0.92
CA ASN A 20 12.49 -14.22 -0.67
C ASN A 20 11.39 -15.29 -0.76
N GLY A 21 10.12 -14.90 -0.91
CA GLY A 21 8.99 -15.81 -0.96
C GLY A 21 8.31 -16.03 0.39
N ASP A 22 8.68 -15.26 1.42
CA ASP A 22 8.10 -15.39 2.77
C ASP A 22 6.96 -14.40 2.96
N TYR A 23 5.83 -14.84 3.53
CA TYR A 23 4.73 -13.94 3.85
C TYR A 23 5.03 -13.11 5.09
N ARG A 24 4.67 -11.82 5.01
CA ARG A 24 4.80 -10.86 6.10
C ARG A 24 3.48 -10.15 6.31
N THR A 25 3.03 -10.12 7.55
CA THR A 25 1.83 -9.40 7.96
C THR A 25 2.17 -7.95 8.30
N PHE A 26 1.40 -7.02 7.76
CA PHE A 26 1.50 -5.58 8.03
C PHE A 26 0.13 -5.03 8.44
N GLU A 27 0.09 -4.26 9.52
CA GLU A 27 -1.09 -3.51 9.90
C GLU A 27 -1.16 -2.23 9.07
N LEU A 28 -2.32 -1.97 8.46
CA LEU A 28 -2.54 -0.73 7.73
C LEU A 28 -2.51 0.48 8.68
N GLN A 29 -1.71 1.49 8.34
CA GLN A 29 -1.55 2.72 9.14
C GLN A 29 -2.48 3.84 8.69
N VAL A 30 -3.33 3.56 7.71
CA VAL A 30 -4.23 4.52 7.08
C VAL A 30 -5.62 3.93 6.97
N SER A 31 -6.62 4.79 6.82
CA SER A 31 -7.93 4.32 6.43
C SER A 31 -7.87 3.79 5.00
N ASP A 32 -8.80 2.91 4.70
CA ASP A 32 -9.02 2.40 3.36
C ASP A 32 -9.30 3.50 2.33
N ALA A 33 -10.05 4.56 2.70
CA ALA A 33 -10.30 5.69 1.82
C ALA A 33 -8.98 6.41 1.45
N ASP A 34 -8.13 6.65 2.45
CA ASP A 34 -6.81 7.24 2.24
C ASP A 34 -5.90 6.33 1.39
N LEU A 35 -6.02 5.01 1.54
CA LEU A 35 -5.29 4.04 0.72
C LEU A 35 -5.64 4.21 -0.76
N PHE A 36 -6.93 4.24 -1.10
CA PHE A 36 -7.38 4.40 -2.48
C PHE A 36 -7.00 5.76 -3.06
N ASP A 37 -7.17 6.84 -2.29
CA ASP A 37 -6.79 8.19 -2.73
C ASP A 37 -5.30 8.27 -3.06
N ARG A 38 -4.43 7.75 -2.18
CA ARG A 38 -2.98 7.71 -2.42
C ARG A 38 -2.63 6.87 -3.65
N ALA A 39 -3.31 5.75 -3.86
CA ALA A 39 -3.09 4.90 -5.04
C ALA A 39 -3.48 5.63 -6.34
N LEU A 40 -4.62 6.33 -6.34
CA LEU A 40 -5.09 7.12 -7.49
C LEU A 40 -4.16 8.30 -7.78
N GLU A 41 -3.67 8.99 -6.75
CA GLU A 41 -2.69 10.07 -6.90
C GLU A 41 -1.38 9.58 -7.53
N LEU A 42 -0.84 8.46 -7.03
CA LEU A 42 0.37 7.84 -7.61
C LEU A 42 0.15 7.44 -9.07
N ALA A 43 -0.99 6.80 -9.37
CA ALA A 43 -1.34 6.39 -10.73
C ALA A 43 -1.43 7.60 -11.67
N ALA A 44 -2.13 8.67 -11.25
CA ALA A 44 -2.26 9.89 -12.04
C ALA A 44 -0.91 10.58 -12.27
N LYS A 45 -0.08 10.66 -11.23
CA LYS A 45 1.23 11.33 -11.25
C LYS A 45 2.25 10.62 -12.13
N TYR A 46 2.22 9.29 -12.16
CA TYR A 46 3.24 8.48 -12.81
C TYR A 46 2.78 7.73 -14.07
N ARG A 47 1.55 7.94 -14.54
CA ARG A 47 1.06 7.39 -15.81
C ARG A 47 1.91 7.74 -17.03
N THR A 48 2.66 8.84 -16.98
CA THR A 48 3.45 9.36 -18.12
C THR A 48 4.91 8.93 -18.07
N LEU A 49 5.31 8.11 -17.09
CA LEU A 49 6.66 7.57 -17.05
C LEU A 49 6.88 6.67 -18.27
N SER A 50 8.01 6.87 -18.95
CA SER A 50 8.36 6.14 -20.15
C SER A 50 9.87 5.90 -20.21
N ARG A 51 10.32 5.16 -21.23
CA ARG A 51 11.75 4.94 -21.49
C ARG A 51 12.53 6.24 -21.75
N ALA A 52 11.85 7.30 -22.20
CA ALA A 52 12.45 8.61 -22.43
C ALA A 52 12.53 9.48 -21.15
N THR A 53 11.93 9.03 -20.05
CA THR A 53 11.94 9.82 -18.81
C THR A 53 13.36 9.93 -18.24
N PRO A 54 13.81 11.14 -17.87
CA PRO A 54 15.14 11.34 -17.30
C PRO A 54 15.37 10.50 -16.03
N PRO A 55 16.56 9.89 -15.83
CA PRO A 55 16.85 9.06 -14.67
C PRO A 55 16.59 9.73 -13.32
N ARG A 56 16.83 11.04 -13.21
CA ARG A 56 16.55 11.81 -11.99
C ARG A 56 15.05 11.84 -11.64
N THR A 57 14.19 11.93 -12.64
CA THR A 57 12.73 11.92 -12.46
C THR A 57 12.27 10.53 -12.02
N VAL A 58 12.82 9.47 -12.60
CA VAL A 58 12.54 8.09 -12.19
C VAL A 58 12.99 7.84 -10.74
N LEU A 59 14.17 8.32 -10.36
CA LEU A 59 14.67 8.19 -8.99
C LEU A 59 13.79 8.93 -7.98
N LYS A 60 13.35 10.15 -8.31
CA LYS A 60 12.41 10.90 -7.48
C LYS A 60 11.10 10.13 -7.32
N ALA A 61 10.56 9.61 -8.43
CA ALA A 61 9.33 8.85 -8.43
C ALA A 61 9.43 7.57 -7.60
N LEU A 62 10.54 6.83 -7.68
CA LEU A 62 10.81 5.67 -6.83
C LEU A 62 10.77 6.05 -5.35
N LYS A 63 11.48 7.11 -4.94
CA LYS A 63 11.52 7.56 -3.54
C LYS A 63 10.15 7.95 -3.00
N GLU A 64 9.35 8.63 -3.82
CA GLU A 64 8.00 9.02 -3.44
C GLU A 64 7.08 7.79 -3.33
N CYS A 65 7.14 6.86 -4.29
CA CYS A 65 6.36 5.61 -4.19
C CYS A 65 6.74 4.80 -2.95
N THR A 66 8.03 4.67 -2.64
CA THR A 66 8.49 3.95 -1.44
C THR A 66 7.99 4.62 -0.16
N ALA A 67 7.99 5.95 -0.11
CA ALA A 67 7.50 6.69 1.04
C ALA A 67 5.98 6.54 1.23
N VAL A 68 5.22 6.44 0.14
CA VAL A 68 3.77 6.17 0.21
C VAL A 68 3.51 4.76 0.76
N VAL A 69 4.23 3.74 0.27
CA VAL A 69 4.10 2.38 0.80
C VAL A 69 4.43 2.33 2.30
N ASP A 70 5.56 2.91 2.70
CA ASP A 70 5.94 2.97 4.11
C ASP A 70 4.92 3.76 4.95
N GLY A 71 4.34 4.81 4.39
CA GLY A 71 3.26 5.56 5.03
C GLY A 71 1.92 4.81 5.12
N ILE A 72 1.77 3.66 4.45
CA ILE A 72 0.58 2.80 4.49
C ILE A 72 0.83 1.58 5.37
N LEU A 73 1.99 0.93 5.25
CA LEU A 73 2.31 -0.33 5.92
C LEU A 73 3.20 -0.16 7.16
N GLY A 74 3.63 1.07 7.45
CA GLY A 74 4.57 1.40 8.51
C GLY A 74 5.99 1.62 8.00
N GLU A 75 6.76 2.41 8.76
CA GLU A 75 8.11 2.80 8.39
C GLU A 75 9.01 1.59 8.13
N GLY A 76 9.73 1.62 7.00
CA GLY A 76 10.65 0.55 6.58
C GLY A 76 9.97 -0.69 6.00
N ALA A 77 8.67 -0.68 5.73
CA ALA A 77 7.97 -1.78 5.07
C ALA A 77 8.62 -2.15 3.72
N MET A 78 9.00 -1.17 2.90
CA MET A 78 9.70 -1.39 1.64
C MET A 78 11.04 -2.09 1.82
N VAL A 79 11.77 -1.78 2.88
CA VAL A 79 13.07 -2.43 3.17
C VAL A 79 12.86 -3.88 3.58
N LYS A 80 11.84 -4.15 4.41
CA LYS A 80 11.47 -5.50 4.84
C LYS A 80 11.04 -6.36 3.65
N LEU A 81 10.18 -5.82 2.79
CA LEU A 81 9.66 -6.51 1.60
C LEU A 81 10.74 -6.74 0.53
N SER A 82 11.67 -5.79 0.38
CA SER A 82 12.77 -5.93 -0.58
C SER A 82 13.89 -6.86 -0.09
N CYS A 83 13.90 -7.20 1.20
CA CYS A 83 14.98 -7.95 1.86
C CYS A 83 16.35 -7.31 1.63
N GLY A 84 16.42 -5.97 1.56
CA GLY A 84 17.65 -5.22 1.27
C GLY A 84 18.12 -5.27 -0.19
N LYS A 85 17.37 -5.89 -1.10
CA LYS A 85 17.71 -5.94 -2.52
C LYS A 85 17.36 -4.61 -3.22
N PRO A 86 18.08 -4.21 -4.28
CA PRO A 86 17.78 -2.97 -5.02
C PRO A 86 16.35 -2.96 -5.57
N LEU A 87 15.65 -1.85 -5.35
CA LEU A 87 14.28 -1.63 -5.81
C LEU A 87 14.28 -0.86 -7.12
N CYS A 88 13.46 -1.31 -8.07
CA CYS A 88 13.09 -0.49 -9.23
C CYS A 88 11.70 0.13 -9.02
N ILE A 89 11.39 1.15 -9.81
CA ILE A 89 10.09 1.84 -9.72
C ILE A 89 8.92 0.91 -10.01
N ALA A 90 9.10 -0.07 -10.89
CA ALA A 90 8.08 -1.06 -11.19
C ALA A 90 7.74 -1.92 -9.96
N ASP A 91 8.73 -2.27 -9.13
CA ASP A 91 8.51 -3.03 -7.89
C ASP A 91 7.61 -2.24 -6.93
N ALA A 92 7.89 -0.94 -6.74
CA ALA A 92 7.12 -0.09 -5.84
C ALA A 92 5.68 0.14 -6.33
N LEU A 93 5.50 0.37 -7.63
CA LEU A 93 4.16 0.50 -8.24
C LEU A 93 3.38 -0.80 -8.19
N ASN A 94 4.03 -1.94 -8.44
CA ASN A 94 3.41 -3.25 -8.34
C ASN A 94 2.95 -3.56 -6.92
N LEU A 95 3.77 -3.22 -5.93
CA LEU A 95 3.38 -3.39 -4.53
C LEU A 95 2.17 -2.54 -4.15
N MET A 96 2.12 -1.27 -4.59
CA MET A 96 0.94 -0.43 -4.41
C MET A 96 -0.31 -1.04 -5.05
N ALA A 97 -0.19 -1.63 -6.23
CA ALA A 97 -1.29 -2.33 -6.89
C ALA A 97 -1.78 -3.54 -6.08
N VAL A 98 -0.86 -4.33 -5.51
CA VAL A 98 -1.19 -5.47 -4.63
C VAL A 98 -1.93 -4.97 -3.38
N ILE A 99 -1.38 -4.01 -2.66
CA ILE A 99 -2.00 -3.45 -1.44
C ILE A 99 -3.42 -2.95 -1.73
N THR A 100 -3.58 -2.21 -2.83
CA THR A 100 -4.89 -1.65 -3.22
C THR A 100 -5.89 -2.75 -3.57
N ARG A 101 -5.44 -3.81 -4.26
CA ARG A 101 -6.28 -4.96 -4.60
C ARG A 101 -6.75 -5.71 -3.36
N GLU A 102 -5.84 -6.00 -2.43
CA GLU A 102 -6.19 -6.71 -1.19
C GLU A 102 -7.09 -5.84 -0.30
N GLY A 103 -6.84 -4.53 -0.23
CA GLY A 103 -7.73 -3.58 0.43
C GLY A 103 -9.16 -3.61 -0.17
N ALA A 104 -9.27 -3.60 -1.50
CA ALA A 104 -10.56 -3.70 -2.19
C ALA A 104 -11.27 -5.05 -1.98
N ALA A 105 -10.53 -6.16 -1.93
CA ALA A 105 -11.09 -7.48 -1.64
C ALA A 105 -11.71 -7.53 -0.22
N GLY A 106 -11.02 -6.96 0.77
CA GLY A 106 -11.54 -6.84 2.13
C GLY A 106 -12.86 -6.06 2.22
N TYR A 107 -13.11 -5.10 1.32
CA TYR A 107 -14.41 -4.43 1.21
C TYR A 107 -15.51 -5.31 0.64
N ALA A 108 -15.22 -6.03 -0.45
CA ALA A 108 -16.20 -6.86 -1.12
C ALA A 108 -16.74 -7.95 -0.17
N GLU A 109 -15.86 -8.55 0.63
CA GLU A 109 -16.23 -9.54 1.64
C GLU A 109 -17.08 -8.94 2.77
N ARG A 110 -16.74 -7.74 3.25
CA ARG A 110 -17.51 -7.08 4.33
C ARG A 110 -18.88 -6.60 3.87
N LEU A 111 -19.00 -6.07 2.66
CA LEU A 111 -20.30 -5.66 2.11
C LEU A 111 -21.23 -6.86 1.91
N GLY A 112 -20.71 -7.99 1.41
CA GLY A 112 -21.49 -9.22 1.30
C GLY A 112 -22.05 -9.72 2.63
N ALA A 113 -21.35 -9.48 3.75
CA ALA A 113 -21.81 -9.83 5.08
C ALA A 113 -22.90 -8.90 5.66
N TYR A 114 -23.14 -7.72 5.07
CA TYR A 114 -24.24 -6.82 5.47
C TYR A 114 -25.51 -7.05 4.64
N ASP A 115 -25.42 -7.79 3.53
CA ASP A 115 -26.56 -8.16 2.67
C ASP A 115 -27.23 -9.48 3.10
N GLU A 116 -26.71 -10.15 4.14
CA GLU A 116 -27.31 -11.32 4.83
C GLU A 116 -27.99 -10.93 6.16
#